data_AF-A0A4Q4D4F0-F1
#
_entry.id   AF-A0A4Q4D4F0-F1
#
_cell.length_a   1.000
_cell.length_b   1.000
_cell.length_c   1.000
_cell.angle_alpha   90.00
_cell.angle_beta   90.00
_cell.angle_gamma   90.00
#
_symmetry.space_group_name_H-M   'P 1'
#
loop_
_entity.id
_entity.type
_entity.pdbx_description
1 polymer ?
#
loop_
_entity_poly.entity_id
_entity_poly.type
_entity_poly.pdbx_seq_one_letter_code
_entity_poly.pdbx_strand_id
1 'polypeptide(L)'
;MTVEAVVDGQVVRWTDKKRYLWIVGALVPMIPLMMWGLVAATGWHVFWYFGPFFVFVLVPLSDVVAGLDRNNPPDELIEALEEDRFYRWVTYAFIPLQIAGFLWGAFLLGNGTIFGWDPFDGSVLPGIVDNLTWYD
;
A
#
# COMPACT_ATOMS: atom_id res chain seq x y z
N MET A 1 0.52 -14.47 -16.80
CA MET A 1 0.18 -13.65 -17.99
C MET A 1 1.42 -13.57 -18.86
N THR A 2 1.32 -13.85 -20.16
CA THR A 2 2.45 -13.68 -21.07
C THR A 2 2.38 -12.30 -21.70
N VAL A 3 3.49 -11.59 -21.72
CA VAL A 3 3.67 -10.31 -22.41
C VAL A 3 4.76 -10.49 -23.46
N GLU A 4 4.55 -9.90 -24.63
CA GLU A 4 5.45 -9.97 -25.77
C GLU A 4 5.62 -8.58 -26.36
N ALA A 5 6.84 -8.24 -26.78
CA ALA A 5 7.14 -7.02 -27.53
C ALA A 5 8.16 -7.31 -28.63
N VAL A 6 8.17 -6.49 -29.68
CA VAL A 6 9.18 -6.55 -30.75
C VAL A 6 10.20 -5.45 -30.51
N VAL A 7 11.43 -5.83 -30.19
CA VAL A 7 12.55 -4.89 -29.96
C VAL A 7 13.66 -5.23 -30.95
N ASP A 8 14.10 -4.24 -31.73
CA ASP A 8 15.12 -4.39 -32.78
C ASP A 8 14.87 -5.56 -33.76
N GLY A 9 13.59 -5.82 -34.06
CA GLY A 9 13.16 -6.91 -34.94
C GLY A 9 13.16 -8.30 -34.30
N GLN A 10 13.45 -8.42 -33.01
CA GLN A 10 13.36 -9.65 -32.23
C GLN A 10 12.11 -9.65 -31.34
N VAL A 11 11.43 -10.79 -31.25
CA VAL A 11 10.28 -10.96 -30.33
C VAL A 11 10.81 -11.36 -28.96
N VAL A 12 10.65 -10.47 -27.98
CA VAL A 12 10.95 -10.74 -26.56
C VAL A 12 9.66 -11.20 -25.90
N ARG A 13 9.69 -12.35 -25.22
CA ARG A 13 8.53 -12.96 -24.54
C ARG A 13 8.84 -13.26 -23.09
N TRP A 14 7.95 -12.84 -22.19
CA TRP A 14 8.03 -13.17 -20.77
C TRP A 14 6.67 -13.60 -20.22
N THR A 15 6.68 -14.41 -19.16
CA THR A 15 5.46 -14.85 -18.49
C THR A 15 5.52 -14.59 -16.99
N ASP A 16 4.64 -13.74 -16.50
CA ASP A 16 4.43 -13.55 -15.08
C ASP A 16 3.63 -14.75 -14.51
N LYS A 17 4.29 -15.55 -13.68
CA LYS A 17 3.68 -16.65 -12.92
C LYS A 17 3.10 -16.20 -11.57
N LYS A 18 3.52 -15.05 -11.08
CA LYS A 18 3.22 -14.49 -9.75
C LYS A 18 2.48 -13.15 -9.85
N ARG A 19 1.80 -12.88 -10.98
CA ARG A 19 1.06 -11.63 -11.25
C ARG A 19 0.25 -11.10 -10.07
N TYR A 20 -0.43 -11.97 -9.32
CA TYR A 20 -1.27 -11.53 -8.21
C TYR A 20 -0.49 -11.05 -6.98
N LEU A 21 0.78 -11.43 -6.82
CA LEU A 21 1.62 -10.94 -5.73
C LEU A 21 1.91 -9.44 -5.82
N TRP A 22 1.78 -8.82 -7.00
CA TRP A 22 1.92 -7.37 -7.17
C TRP A 22 0.92 -6.58 -6.31
N ILE A 23 -0.26 -7.15 -5.99
CA ILE A 23 -1.24 -6.51 -5.10
C ILE A 23 -0.67 -6.30 -3.70
N VAL A 24 0.24 -7.17 -3.23
CA VAL A 24 0.88 -7.02 -1.92
C VAL A 24 1.66 -5.71 -1.85
N GLY A 25 2.28 -5.28 -2.96
CA GLY A 25 2.93 -3.98 -3.07
C GLY A 25 1.96 -2.81 -2.86
N ALA A 26 0.72 -2.91 -3.37
CA ALA A 26 -0.31 -1.90 -3.16
C ALA A 26 -0.84 -1.84 -1.71
N LEU A 27 -0.59 -2.87 -0.88
CA LEU A 27 -0.96 -2.88 0.54
C LEU A 27 0.09 -2.24 1.45
N VAL A 28 1.34 -2.11 1.01
CA VAL A 28 2.40 -1.41 1.75
C VAL A 28 1.99 -0.01 2.26
N PRO A 29 1.37 0.88 1.46
CA PRO A 29 0.94 2.19 1.93
C PRO A 29 -0.14 2.14 3.04
N MET A 30 -0.78 0.98 3.25
CA MET A 30 -1.77 0.78 4.31
C MET A 30 -1.15 0.41 5.67
N ILE A 31 0.15 0.15 5.73
CA ILE A 31 0.84 -0.24 6.98
C ILE A 31 0.57 0.74 8.13
N PRO A 32 0.64 2.08 7.96
CA PRO A 32 0.33 3.02 9.04
C PRO A 32 -1.11 2.90 9.58
N LEU A 33 -2.08 2.68 8.68
CA LEU A 33 -3.48 2.46 9.06
C LEU A 33 -3.65 1.15 9.83
N MET A 34 -2.97 0.09 9.40
CA MET A 34 -2.98 -1.20 10.09
C MET A 34 -2.35 -1.09 11.49
N MET A 35 -1.22 -0.37 11.62
CA MET A 35 -0.56 -0.10 12.89
C MET A 35 -1.50 0.58 13.87
N TRP A 36 -2.12 1.70 13.44
CA TRP A 36 -3.10 2.41 14.25
C TRP A 36 -4.28 1.50 14.62
N GLY A 37 -4.87 0.79 13.66
CA GLY A 37 -6.00 -0.10 13.89
C GLY A 37 -5.71 -1.20 14.90
N LEU A 38 -4.50 -1.80 14.85
CA LEU A 38 -4.06 -2.81 15.82
C LEU A 38 -3.90 -2.22 17.22
N VAL A 39 -3.32 -1.03 17.35
CA VAL A 39 -3.20 -0.34 18.65
C VAL A 39 -4.59 0.01 19.19
N ALA A 40 -5.47 0.57 18.37
CA ALA A 40 -6.83 0.93 18.76
C ALA A 40 -7.66 -0.29 19.21
N ALA A 41 -7.51 -1.44 18.52
CA ALA A 41 -8.24 -2.65 18.84
C ALA A 41 -7.73 -3.39 20.09
N THR A 42 -6.44 -3.26 20.42
CA THR A 42 -5.79 -4.09 21.47
C THR A 42 -5.28 -3.29 22.66
N GLY A 43 -5.08 -1.98 22.51
CA GLY A 43 -4.36 -1.12 23.44
C GLY A 43 -2.84 -1.33 23.47
N TRP A 44 -2.29 -2.21 22.65
CA TRP A 44 -0.86 -2.57 22.73
C TRP A 44 0.00 -1.68 21.83
N HIS A 45 0.76 -0.79 22.44
CA HIS A 45 1.66 0.14 21.72
C HIS A 45 2.81 -0.54 20.96
N VAL A 46 3.06 -1.84 21.17
CA VAL A 46 4.07 -2.59 20.41
C VAL A 46 3.78 -2.60 18.90
N PHE A 47 2.51 -2.50 18.50
CA PHE A 47 2.12 -2.49 17.09
C PHE A 47 2.60 -1.24 16.33
N TRP A 48 3.01 -0.16 17.02
CA TRP A 48 3.70 0.97 16.39
C TRP A 48 5.07 0.58 15.79
N TYR A 49 5.62 -0.58 16.15
CA TYR A 49 6.85 -1.13 15.56
C TYR A 49 6.58 -2.10 14.40
N PHE A 50 5.33 -2.30 14.00
CA PHE A 50 5.00 -3.23 12.92
C PHE A 50 5.64 -2.82 11.58
N GLY A 51 5.78 -1.53 11.27
CA GLY A 51 6.48 -1.08 10.05
C GLY A 51 7.93 -1.57 9.98
N PRO A 52 8.80 -1.24 10.95
CA PRO A 52 10.14 -1.80 11.05
C PRO A 52 10.17 -3.33 11.08
N PHE A 53 9.28 -3.97 11.85
CA PHE A 53 9.19 -5.43 11.88
C PHE A 53 8.85 -6.02 10.51
N PHE A 54 7.91 -5.43 9.78
CA PHE A 54 7.54 -5.86 8.44
C PHE A 54 8.73 -5.77 7.47
N VAL A 55 9.43 -4.63 7.45
CA VAL A 55 10.55 -4.39 6.53
C VAL A 55 11.79 -5.20 6.88
N PHE A 56 12.13 -5.36 8.16
CA PHE A 56 13.38 -5.99 8.58
C PHE A 56 13.24 -7.46 8.96
N VAL A 57 12.01 -7.96 9.16
CA VAL A 57 11.76 -9.37 9.51
C VAL A 57 10.93 -10.04 8.44
N LEU A 58 9.72 -9.54 8.15
CA LEU A 58 8.79 -10.22 7.26
C LEU A 58 9.25 -10.23 5.80
N VAL A 59 9.75 -9.11 5.27
CA VAL A 59 10.26 -9.03 3.89
C VAL A 59 11.49 -9.94 3.71
N PRO A 60 12.58 -9.84 4.52
CA PRO A 60 13.73 -10.71 4.38
C PRO A 60 13.40 -12.20 4.57
N LEU A 61 12.53 -12.53 5.52
CA LEU A 61 12.10 -13.92 5.71
C LEU A 61 11.34 -14.44 4.49
N SER A 62 10.48 -13.60 3.90
CA SER A 62 9.76 -13.94 2.67
C SER A 62 10.73 -14.13 1.51
N ASP A 63 11.76 -13.29 1.38
CA ASP A 63 12.80 -13.43 0.35
C ASP A 63 13.58 -14.75 0.50
N VAL A 64 13.92 -15.14 1.73
CA VAL A 64 14.61 -16.42 2.01
C VAL A 64 13.72 -17.61 1.65
N VAL A 65 12.43 -17.57 2.01
CA VAL A 65 11.47 -18.66 1.72
C VAL A 65 11.14 -18.74 0.23
N ALA A 66 10.99 -17.61 -0.45
CA ALA A 66 10.71 -17.55 -1.88
C ALA A 66 11.94 -17.93 -2.73
N GLY A 67 13.15 -17.75 -2.19
CA GLY A 67 14.41 -17.94 -2.90
C GLY A 67 14.70 -16.83 -3.91
N LEU A 68 15.84 -16.91 -4.60
CA LEU A 68 16.19 -15.99 -5.68
C LEU A 68 15.22 -16.18 -6.86
N ASP A 69 14.26 -15.27 -7.00
CA ASP A 69 13.39 -15.24 -8.16
C ASP A 69 14.16 -14.71 -9.38
N ARG A 70 14.49 -15.61 -10.31
CA ARG A 70 15.11 -15.24 -11.59
C ARG A 70 14.11 -14.81 -12.65
N ASN A 71 12.81 -14.83 -12.34
CA ASN A 71 11.74 -14.50 -13.26
C ASN A 71 11.33 -13.02 -13.19
N ASN A 72 12.31 -12.11 -13.21
CA ASN A 72 12.04 -10.68 -13.36
C ASN A 72 11.65 -10.38 -14.82
N PRO A 73 10.72 -9.43 -15.08
CA PRO A 73 10.47 -9.00 -16.45
C PRO A 73 11.75 -8.40 -17.07
N PRO A 74 12.03 -8.69 -18.36
CA PRO A 74 13.01 -7.96 -19.15
C PRO A 74 12.65 -6.47 -19.26
N ASP A 75 13.66 -5.59 -19.32
CA ASP A 75 13.47 -4.14 -19.38
C ASP A 75 12.68 -3.72 -20.64
N GLU A 76 12.84 -4.48 -21.73
CA GLU A 76 12.14 -4.31 -23.00
C GLU A 76 10.61 -4.45 -22.88
N LEU A 77 10.14 -5.14 -21.83
CA LEU A 77 8.72 -5.39 -21.62
C LEU A 77 8.09 -4.45 -20.59
N ILE A 78 8.85 -3.51 -20.01
CA ILE A 78 8.33 -2.58 -19.00
C ILE A 78 7.19 -1.74 -19.57
N GLU A 79 7.35 -1.14 -20.75
CA GLU A 79 6.29 -0.33 -21.39
C GLU A 79 5.02 -1.16 -21.63
N ALA A 80 5.18 -2.40 -22.11
CA ALA A 80 4.05 -3.31 -22.33
C ALA A 80 3.36 -3.72 -21.01
N LEU A 81 4.09 -3.79 -19.89
CA LEU A 81 3.53 -4.03 -18.56
C LEU A 81 2.80 -2.81 -18.02
N GLU A 82 3.34 -1.62 -18.24
CA GLU A 82 2.70 -0.34 -17.89
C GLU A 82 1.40 -0.11 -18.66
N GLU A 83 1.26 -0.64 -19.87
CA GLU A 83 -0.01 -0.58 -20.61
C GLU A 83 -1.05 -1.60 -20.13
N ASP A 84 -0.62 -2.70 -19.50
CA ASP A 84 -1.53 -3.71 -19.01
C ASP A 84 -2.37 -3.20 -17.83
N ARG A 85 -3.68 -3.40 -17.97
CA ARG A 85 -4.68 -2.84 -17.06
C ARG A 85 -4.48 -3.27 -15.62
N PHE A 86 -4.04 -4.50 -15.36
CA PHE A 86 -3.87 -4.98 -13.98
C PHE A 86 -2.73 -4.26 -13.28
N TYR A 87 -1.54 -4.19 -13.91
CA TYR A 87 -0.40 -3.54 -13.27
C TYR A 87 -0.66 -2.04 -13.07
N ARG A 88 -1.32 -1.38 -14.03
CA ARG A 88 -1.79 0.00 -13.82
C ARG A 88 -2.69 0.14 -12.63
N TRP A 89 -3.70 -0.73 -12.47
CA TRP A 89 -4.60 -0.62 -11.31
C TRP A 89 -3.89 -0.87 -9.99
N VAL A 90 -2.90 -1.77 -9.94
CA VAL A 90 -2.06 -1.96 -8.76
C VAL A 90 -1.33 -0.65 -8.42
N THR A 91 -0.69 -0.01 -9.41
CA THR A 91 0.00 1.28 -9.23
C THR A 91 -0.96 2.42 -8.88
N TYR A 92 -2.12 2.49 -9.55
CA TYR A 92 -3.15 3.50 -9.32
C TYR A 92 -3.79 3.36 -7.95
N ALA A 93 -3.90 2.14 -7.41
CA ALA A 93 -4.38 1.92 -6.05
C ALA A 93 -3.37 2.40 -5.00
N PHE A 94 -2.07 2.31 -5.28
CA PHE A 94 -1.03 2.74 -4.35
C PHE A 94 -1.18 4.21 -3.93
N ILE A 95 -1.42 5.11 -4.88
CA ILE A 95 -1.49 6.56 -4.66
C ILE A 95 -2.62 6.99 -3.68
N PRO A 96 -3.90 6.64 -3.89
CA PRO A 96 -4.97 7.00 -2.96
C PRO A 96 -4.79 6.32 -1.60
N LEU A 97 -4.29 5.08 -1.53
CA LEU A 97 -4.02 4.40 -0.26
C LEU A 97 -2.91 5.14 0.52
N GLN A 98 -1.85 5.57 -0.17
CA GLN A 98 -0.76 6.34 0.42
C GLN A 98 -1.24 7.71 0.93
N ILE A 99 -2.06 8.42 0.15
CA ILE A 99 -2.64 9.71 0.56
C ILE A 99 -3.55 9.51 1.78
N ALA A 100 -4.40 8.49 1.78
CA ALA A 100 -5.27 8.18 2.91
C ALA A 100 -4.48 7.90 4.18
N GLY A 101 -3.45 7.06 4.11
CA GLY A 101 -2.58 6.76 5.24
C GLY A 101 -1.81 7.99 5.74
N PHE A 102 -1.32 8.84 4.84
CA PHE A 102 -0.62 10.08 5.19
C PHE A 102 -1.55 11.07 5.90
N LEU A 103 -2.72 11.36 5.33
CA LEU A 103 -3.70 12.28 5.93
C LEU A 103 -4.19 11.76 7.28
N TRP A 104 -4.38 10.46 7.41
CA TRP A 104 -4.74 9.84 8.68
C TRP A 104 -3.63 9.99 9.73
N GLY A 105 -2.38 9.75 9.36
CA GLY A 105 -1.25 9.97 10.26
C GLY A 105 -1.14 11.43 10.71
N ALA A 106 -1.31 12.38 9.78
CA ALA A 106 -1.31 13.81 10.08
C ALA A 106 -2.43 14.20 11.05
N PHE A 107 -3.64 13.68 10.84
CA PHE A 107 -4.79 13.86 11.71
C PHE A 107 -4.54 13.38 13.14
N LEU A 108 -3.99 12.17 13.29
CA LEU A 108 -3.67 11.61 14.61
C LEU A 108 -2.59 12.44 15.31
N LEU A 109 -1.54 12.86 14.59
CA LEU A 109 -0.47 13.70 15.15
C LEU A 109 -0.97 15.11 15.51
N GLY A 110 -1.91 15.65 14.74
CA GLY A 110 -2.55 16.93 14.98
C GLY A 110 -3.66 16.86 16.04
N ASN A 111 -3.76 15.77 16.80
CA ASN A 111 -4.76 15.56 17.84
C ASN A 111 -6.20 15.78 17.34
N GLY A 112 -6.54 15.20 16.18
CA GLY A 112 -7.83 15.38 15.54
C GLY A 112 -7.88 16.50 14.50
N THR A 113 -6.80 17.25 14.30
CA THR A 113 -6.76 18.31 13.28
C THR A 113 -5.83 17.96 12.13
N ILE A 114 -6.21 18.35 10.93
CA ILE A 114 -5.37 18.32 9.73
C ILE A 114 -5.09 19.77 9.35
N PHE A 115 -3.84 20.20 9.46
CA PHE A 115 -3.42 21.60 9.23
C PHE A 115 -4.17 22.62 10.10
N GLY A 116 -4.53 22.25 11.34
CA GLY A 116 -5.27 23.11 12.27
C GLY A 116 -6.77 23.22 12.00
N TRP A 117 -7.27 22.49 11.00
CA TRP A 117 -8.69 22.34 10.71
C TRP A 117 -9.17 20.96 11.20
N ASP A 118 -10.33 20.91 11.83
CA ASP A 118 -10.99 19.68 12.26
C ASP A 118 -11.94 19.18 11.14
N PRO A 119 -11.58 18.12 10.40
CA PRO A 119 -12.42 17.57 9.34
C PRO A 119 -13.72 16.92 9.83
N PHE A 120 -13.79 16.57 11.12
CA PHE A 120 -14.91 15.88 11.72
C PHE A 120 -15.58 16.73 12.80
N ASP A 121 -15.40 18.05 12.80
CA ASP A 121 -16.18 18.91 13.69
C ASP A 121 -17.67 18.80 13.35
N GLY A 122 -18.54 18.83 14.36
CA GLY A 122 -19.98 18.71 14.21
C GLY A 122 -20.60 19.83 13.35
N SER A 123 -19.90 20.96 13.21
CA SER A 123 -20.30 22.03 12.27
C SER A 123 -20.02 21.69 10.80
N VAL A 124 -19.08 20.79 10.53
CA VAL A 124 -18.67 20.35 9.18
C VAL A 124 -19.47 19.14 8.73
N LEU A 125 -19.68 18.15 9.61
CA LEU A 125 -20.39 16.89 9.30
C LEU A 125 -21.49 16.55 10.34
N PRO A 126 -22.53 17.39 10.48
CA PRO A 126 -23.54 17.19 11.51
C PRO A 126 -24.22 15.81 11.42
N GLY A 127 -24.32 15.12 12.57
CA GLY A 127 -24.95 13.80 12.71
C GLY A 127 -24.06 12.60 12.37
N ILE A 128 -22.90 12.79 11.72
CA ILE A 128 -21.92 11.71 11.48
C ILE A 128 -21.02 11.55 12.71
N VAL A 129 -20.56 12.68 13.27
CA VAL A 129 -19.60 12.73 14.37
C VAL A 129 -20.17 12.24 15.70
N ASP A 130 -21.47 12.46 15.92
CA ASP A 130 -22.16 12.10 17.17
C ASP A 130 -22.09 10.60 17.51
N ASN A 131 -21.70 9.75 16.55
CA ASN A 131 -21.57 8.30 16.70
C ASN A 131 -20.10 7.80 16.74
N LEU A 132 -19.12 8.70 16.62
CA LEU A 132 -17.69 8.38 16.59
C LEU A 132 -17.11 8.44 18.01
N THR A 133 -17.44 7.44 18.83
CA THR A 133 -17.04 7.33 20.26
C THR A 133 -15.53 7.32 20.58
N TRP A 134 -14.67 7.31 19.56
CA TRP A 134 -13.21 7.42 19.72
C TRP A 134 -12.68 8.83 19.40
N TYR A 135 -13.58 9.76 19.07
CA TYR A 135 -13.29 11.11 18.59
C TYR A 135 -13.90 12.18 19.53
N ASP A 136 -13.40 12.20 20.77
CA ASP A 136 -13.75 13.17 21.83
C ASP A 136 -12.49 13.84 22.41
#